data_AF-A0A7J9Z000-F1
#
_entry.id   AF-A0A7J9Z000-F1
#
_cell.length_a   1.000
_cell.length_b   1.000
_cell.length_c   1.000
_cell.angle_alpha   90.00
_cell.angle_beta   90.00
_cell.angle_gamma   90.00
#
_symmetry.space_group_name_H-M   'P 1'
#
loop_
_entity.id
_entity.type
_entity.pdbx_description
1 polymer ?
#
loop_
_entity_poly.entity_id
_entity_poly.type
_entity_poly.pdbx_seq_one_letter_code
_entity_poly.pdbx_strand_id
1 'polypeptide(L)' 'MSVRVLIADDQALVRGGFRMILDARDEIEVVGEASDGGEAVALADRLEPDV' A
#
# COMPACT_ATOMS: atom_id res chain seq x y z
N MET A 1 -13.87 5.79 9.38
CA MET A 1 -13.68 5.64 7.92
C MET A 1 -12.17 5.56 7.76
N SER A 2 -11.63 4.42 7.32
CA SER A 2 -10.19 4.23 7.13
C SER A 2 -9.80 4.63 5.71
N VAL A 3 -8.63 5.25 5.54
CA VAL A 3 -8.03 5.51 4.24
C VAL A 3 -7.33 4.24 3.77
N ARG A 4 -7.69 3.76 2.59
CA ARG A 4 -7.16 2.53 1.98
C ARG A 4 -5.94 2.87 1.15
N VAL A 5 -4.79 2.31 1.50
CA VAL A 5 -3.49 2.66 0.93
C VAL A 5 -2.87 1.48 0.17
N LEU A 6 -2.37 1.74 -1.03
CA LEU A 6 -1.49 0.83 -1.76
C LEU A 6 -0.04 1.33 -1.67
N ILE A 7 0.87 0.51 -1.14
CA ILE A 7 2.30 0.88 -1.04
C ILE A 7 3.03 0.42 -2.30
N ALA A 8 3.66 1.33 -3.03
CA ALA A 8 4.50 0.99 -4.18
C ALA A 8 5.95 1.46 -3.95
N ASP A 9 6.90 0.51 -3.93
CA ASP A 9 8.33 0.79 -3.77
C ASP A 9 9.13 -0.43 -4.26
N ASP A 10 10.30 -0.24 -4.88
CA ASP A 10 11.11 -1.35 -5.42
C ASP A 10 11.94 -2.08 -4.34
N GLN A 11 11.96 -1.57 -3.11
CA GLN A 11 12.69 -2.14 -1.98
C GLN A 11 11.74 -2.79 -0.96
N ALA A 12 11.81 -4.12 -0.85
CA ALA A 12 10.97 -4.89 0.08
C ALA A 12 11.09 -4.45 1.56
N LEU A 13 12.29 -4.03 1.98
CA LEU A 13 12.53 -3.54 3.34
C LEU A 13 11.78 -2.22 3.60
N VAL A 14 11.76 -1.33 2.61
CA VAL A 14 11.06 -0.04 2.69
C VAL A 14 9.54 -0.26 2.76
N ARG A 15 8.99 -1.13 1.90
CA ARG A 15 7.55 -1.49 1.96
C ARG A 15 7.14 -2.06 3.32
N GLY A 16 7.92 -3.00 3.85
CA GLY A 16 7.66 -3.57 5.18
C GLY A 16 7.72 -2.52 6.28
N GLY A 17 8.66 -1.58 6.20
CA GLY A 17 8.77 -0.45 7.13
C GLY A 17 7.56 0.48 7.08
N PHE A 18 7.11 0.88 5.88
CA PHE A 18 5.91 1.69 5.72
C PHE A 18 4.67 0.96 6.23
N ARG A 19 4.49 -0.31 5.88
CA ARG A 19 3.39 -1.12 6.38
C ARG A 19 3.33 -1.13 7.90
N MET A 20 4.45 -1.38 8.57
CA MET A 20 4.50 -1.39 10.05
C MET A 20 4.09 -0.04 10.66
N ILE A 21 4.51 1.07 10.05
CA ILE A 21 4.18 2.43 10.53
C ILE A 21 2.69 2.73 10.30
N LEU A 22 2.15 2.34 9.15
CA LEU A 22 0.76 2.61 8.77
C LEU A 22 -0.24 1.70 9.51
N ASP A 23 0.08 0.42 9.69
CA ASP A 23 -0.74 -0.56 10.45
C ASP A 23 -0.90 -0.15 11.93
N ALA A 24 -0.03 0.71 12.45
CA ALA A 24 -0.14 1.28 13.80
C ALA A 24 -1.16 2.43 13.90
N ARG A 25 -1.84 2.78 12.81
CA ARG A 25 -2.85 3.86 12.75
C ARG A 25 -4.21 3.26 12.45
N ASP A 26 -5.16 3.41 13.38
CA ASP A 26 -6.54 2.90 13.20
C ASP A 26 -7.32 3.57 12.04
N GLU A 27 -6.80 4.68 11.51
CA GLU A 27 -7.39 5.44 10.40
C GLU A 27 -6.85 5.02 9.03
N ILE A 28 -5.90 4.08 8.96
CA ILE A 28 -5.25 3.67 7.70
C ILE A 28 -5.32 2.15 7.55
N GLU A 29 -5.62 1.69 6.35
CA GLU A 29 -5.65 0.29 5.99
C GLU A 29 -4.75 0.05 4.77
N VAL A 30 -3.68 -0.74 4.94
CA VAL A 30 -2.83 -1.14 3.81
C VAL A 30 -3.48 -2.29 3.06
N VAL A 31 -4.05 -2.00 1.89
CA VAL A 31 -4.82 -2.95 1.08
C VAL A 31 -3.97 -3.74 0.09
N GLY A 32 -2.73 -3.31 -0.15
CA GLY A 32 -1.80 -4.01 -1.04
C GLY A 32 -0.39 -3.42 -1.02
N GLU A 33 0.54 -4.16 -1.63
CA GLU A 33 1.94 -3.75 -1.83
C GLU A 33 2.35 -4.10 -3.27
N ALA A 34 3.08 -3.19 -3.92
CA ALA A 34 3.61 -3.35 -5.28
C ALA A 34 5.12 -3.13 -5.30
N SER A 35 5.83 -3.95 -6.07
CA SER A 35 7.28 -3.89 -6.24
C SER A 35 7.73 -3.08 -7.46
N ASP A 36 6.81 -2.74 -8.35
CA ASP A 36 7.05 -1.89 -9.51
C ASP A 36 5.77 -1.15 -9.95
N GLY A 37 5.92 -0.26 -10.93
CA GLY A 37 4.80 0.55 -11.43
C GLY A 37 3.73 -0.24 -12.19
N GLY A 38 4.09 -1.34 -12.86
CA GLY A 38 3.12 -2.18 -13.57
C GLY A 38 2.24 -2.94 -12.59
N GLU A 39 2.84 -3.52 -11.56
CA GLU A 39 2.13 -4.14 -10.45
C GLU A 39 1.26 -3.12 -9.71
N ALA A 40 1.77 -1.90 -9.46
CA ALA A 40 1.02 -0.85 -8.79
C ALA A 40 -0.26 -0.47 -9.55
N VAL A 41 -0.19 -0.30 -10.88
CA VAL A 41 -1.36 0.01 -11.72
C VAL A 41 -2.37 -1.13 -11.69
N ALA A 42 -1.92 -2.38 -11.86
CA ALA A 42 -2.81 -3.53 -11.85
C ALA A 42 -3.49 -3.74 -10.47
N LEU A 43 -2.77 -3.48 -9.39
CA LEU A 43 -3.30 -3.54 -8.03
C LEU A 43 -4.24 -2.38 -7.72
N ALA A 44 -3.94 -1.17 -8.18
CA ALA A 44 -4.83 -0.02 -7.99
C ALA A 44 -6.18 -0.25 -8.67
N ASP A 45 -6.20 -0.78 -9.90
CA ASP A 45 -7.45 -1.11 -10.61
C ASP A 45 -8.27 -2.20 -9.89
N ARG A 46 -7.59 -3.22 -9.33
CA ARG A 46 -8.25 -4.34 -8.66
C ARG A 46 -8.72 -4.01 -7.23
N LEU A 47 -7.94 -3.22 -6.50
CA LEU A 47 -8.15 -2.94 -5.09
C LEU A 47 -8.84 -1.60 -4.85
N GLU A 48 -8.89 -0.71 -5.84
CA GLU A 48 -9.52 0.62 -5.73
C GLU A 48 -9.07 1.40 -4.48
N PRO A 49 -7.76 1.54 -4.18
CA PRO A 49 -7.28 2.27 -3.01
C PRO A 49 -7.66 3.75 -3.08
N ASP A 50 -7.73 4.42 -1.93
CA ASP A 50 -7.96 5.87 -1.85
C ASP A 50 -6.70 6.66 -2.26
N VAL A 51 -5.52 6.07 -2.04
CA VAL A 51 -4.20 6.63 -2.41
C VAL A 51 -3.18 5.54 -2.70
#